data_AF-A0A3L6SSW4-F1
#
_entry.id   AF-A0A3L6SSW4-F1
#
_cell.length_a   1.000
_cell.length_b   1.000
_cell.length_c   1.000
_cell.angle_alpha   90.00
_cell.angle_beta   90.00
_cell.angle_gamma   90.00
#
_symmetry.space_group_name_H-M   'P 1'
#
loop_
_entity.id
_entity.type
_entity.pdbx_description
1 polymer ?
#
loop_
_entity_poly.entity_id
_entity_poly.type
_entity_poly.pdbx_seq_one_letter_code
_entity_poly.pdbx_strand_id
1 'polypeptide(L)'
;MSHRKFEHPRHGSLGFLPRKRSSRHRGKVKSFPRDDPKKPCHLTAFLGYKTGMTHCATLSEEVRRRFNKNWCKSKKKAFTKYALKYDSDAGKKEIQLQLEKMKKYASVVRVIAHTQIRKMKGLKQKKAHLMENQVNGGTIADKVDFGYKFFEKEVPVEAVFQKDEMIDIIGVTKGKGYEGVVTRWGVTRLPRKTHRGLRKVACIGAWHPARVSYTVARAGQNGYHHRTEMRKKVYKIGKAGVESHNASTDFDRTEKDITPMGGFPHYGIVKGDYVMIKGGCVGPKKRVVTLRQSLLKQTSRVALEQVNLKFVDTSSKFGHGRFQTTDEKQRFYCKVKAPINFNTVKQLGRLEVFLNAQCVKVSPDSPQKQVWFLTLSGHKKLLTPQPRLTTEFFSVLDSQMIPTGCSPESCTPVGAAKYGRPIGLDEKIKVDLIVIGSVAVDPTSGARLGKGDVSRVDIFVLHLDSYK
;
A
#
# COMPACT_ATOMS: atom_id res chain seq x y z
N MET A 1 17.80 -35.21 38.81
CA MET A 1 16.34 -34.94 38.77
C MET A 1 15.66 -36.05 38.00
N SER A 2 14.48 -36.48 38.44
CA SER A 2 13.65 -37.51 37.78
C SER A 2 12.70 -36.85 36.76
N HIS A 3 11.44 -37.28 36.72
CA HIS A 3 10.36 -36.67 35.94
C HIS A 3 10.17 -35.17 36.24
N ARG A 4 9.36 -34.52 35.39
CA ARG A 4 9.12 -33.08 35.44
C ARG A 4 8.09 -32.72 36.53
N LYS A 5 8.50 -32.02 37.60
CA LYS A 5 7.66 -31.68 38.77
C LYS A 5 6.32 -30.97 38.47
N PHE A 6 6.22 -30.16 37.42
CA PHE A 6 4.99 -29.46 37.03
C PHE A 6 4.84 -29.47 35.51
N GLU A 7 3.70 -29.93 34.99
CA GLU A 7 3.45 -29.99 33.54
C GLU A 7 3.18 -28.62 32.91
N HIS A 8 3.25 -28.53 31.58
CA HIS A 8 2.65 -27.45 30.81
C HIS A 8 2.36 -27.89 29.36
N PRO A 9 1.40 -27.25 28.65
CA PRO A 9 1.23 -27.43 27.21
C PRO A 9 2.51 -27.15 26.42
N ARG A 10 2.74 -27.93 25.36
CA ARG A 10 3.98 -27.85 24.57
C ARG A 10 4.10 -26.51 23.81
N HIS A 11 5.21 -25.78 24.00
CA HIS A 11 5.52 -24.56 23.23
C HIS A 11 5.63 -24.82 21.71
N GLY A 12 4.56 -24.46 21.00
CA GLY A 12 4.50 -24.40 19.54
C GLY A 12 4.28 -25.74 18.83
N SER A 13 3.23 -25.78 17.99
CA SER A 13 2.87 -26.93 17.17
C SER A 13 4.01 -27.41 16.26
N LEU A 14 4.15 -28.75 16.21
CA LEU A 14 5.11 -29.51 15.40
C LEU A 14 4.61 -29.74 13.96
N GLY A 15 3.30 -29.80 13.71
CA GLY A 15 2.71 -29.97 12.36
C GLY A 15 3.00 -28.80 11.39
N PHE A 16 3.71 -27.78 11.87
CA PHE A 16 4.22 -26.65 11.11
C PHE A 16 5.75 -26.67 10.90
N LEU A 17 6.41 -27.79 11.21
CA LEU A 17 7.77 -28.09 10.76
C LEU A 17 7.77 -28.56 9.28
N PRO A 18 8.89 -28.39 8.55
CA PRO A 18 10.06 -27.60 8.93
C PRO A 18 9.76 -26.09 8.88
N ARG A 19 10.15 -25.35 9.94
CA ARG A 19 10.00 -23.89 10.03
C ARG A 19 11.09 -23.17 9.21
N LYS A 20 11.05 -23.36 7.89
CA LYS A 20 11.99 -22.79 6.89
C LYS A 20 11.29 -21.80 5.94
N ARG A 21 12.08 -20.98 5.23
CA ARG A 21 11.59 -20.03 4.21
C ARG A 21 10.79 -20.78 3.12
N SER A 22 9.67 -20.21 2.70
CA SER A 22 8.88 -20.70 1.56
C SER A 22 9.67 -20.59 0.26
N SER A 23 9.78 -21.67 -0.51
CA SER A 23 10.46 -21.67 -1.81
C SER A 23 9.70 -20.90 -2.90
N ARG A 24 8.39 -20.69 -2.72
CA ARG A 24 7.54 -19.85 -3.58
C ARG A 24 7.09 -18.62 -2.81
N HIS A 25 7.11 -17.44 -3.43
CA HIS A 25 6.65 -16.18 -2.83
C HIS A 25 5.13 -16.09 -2.64
N ARG A 26 4.38 -16.92 -3.38
CA ARG A 26 2.93 -17.07 -3.33
C ARG A 26 2.55 -18.39 -2.65
N GLY A 27 1.37 -18.43 -2.03
CA GLY A 27 0.71 -19.69 -1.71
C GLY A 27 0.55 -20.59 -2.95
N LYS A 28 1.14 -21.79 -2.94
CA LYS A 28 0.67 -22.89 -3.82
C LYS A 28 -0.56 -23.49 -3.15
N VAL A 29 -1.64 -23.70 -3.92
CA VAL A 29 -2.68 -24.64 -3.53
C VAL A 29 -2.04 -26.03 -3.49
N LYS A 30 -2.13 -26.72 -2.35
CA LYS A 30 -1.63 -28.11 -2.20
C LYS A 30 -2.73 -29.14 -2.50
N SER A 31 -3.97 -28.80 -2.13
CA SER A 31 -5.18 -29.59 -2.32
C SER A 31 -6.29 -28.64 -2.74
N PHE A 32 -7.06 -29.02 -3.76
CA PHE A 32 -8.29 -28.32 -4.16
C PHE A 32 -9.49 -28.95 -3.41
N PRO A 33 -10.69 -28.33 -3.42
CA PRO A 33 -11.90 -28.95 -2.90
C PRO A 33 -12.14 -30.31 -3.58
N ARG A 34 -12.79 -31.25 -2.87
CA ARG A 34 -13.19 -32.54 -3.47
C ARG A 34 -14.15 -32.26 -4.64
N ASP A 35 -13.92 -32.93 -5.75
CA ASP A 35 -14.77 -32.82 -6.93
C ASP A 35 -16.11 -33.54 -6.72
N ASP A 36 -17.14 -33.03 -7.39
CA ASP A 36 -18.54 -33.43 -7.24
C ASP A 36 -19.25 -33.26 -8.59
N PRO A 37 -19.26 -34.31 -9.45
CA PRO A 37 -19.77 -34.21 -10.81
C PRO A 37 -21.23 -33.77 -10.95
N LYS A 38 -22.03 -33.85 -9.87
CA LYS A 38 -23.44 -33.42 -9.87
C LYS A 38 -23.62 -31.90 -9.90
N LYS A 39 -22.55 -31.12 -9.65
CA LYS A 39 -22.56 -29.66 -9.72
C LYS A 39 -22.19 -29.15 -11.11
N PRO A 40 -22.64 -27.96 -11.54
CA PRO A 40 -22.14 -27.33 -12.76
C PRO A 40 -20.63 -27.06 -12.66
N CYS A 41 -19.95 -27.03 -13.80
CA CYS A 41 -18.53 -26.71 -13.87
C CYS A 41 -18.23 -25.32 -13.29
N HIS A 42 -17.27 -25.25 -12.38
CA HIS A 42 -16.85 -24.00 -11.73
C HIS A 42 -15.35 -24.01 -11.37
N LEU A 43 -14.80 -22.81 -11.19
CA LEU A 43 -13.44 -22.63 -10.69
C LEU A 43 -13.41 -22.68 -9.15
N THR A 44 -12.32 -23.21 -8.59
CA THR A 44 -12.22 -23.49 -7.14
C THR A 44 -11.26 -22.57 -6.38
N ALA A 45 -10.54 -21.68 -7.08
CA ALA A 45 -9.56 -20.76 -6.51
C ALA A 45 -9.37 -19.48 -7.34
N PHE A 46 -8.75 -18.46 -6.74
CA PHE A 46 -8.44 -17.17 -7.37
C PHE A 46 -7.13 -16.58 -6.84
N LEU A 47 -6.50 -15.69 -7.61
CA LEU A 47 -5.34 -14.93 -7.14
C LEU A 47 -5.69 -13.50 -6.76
N GLY A 48 -5.99 -13.31 -5.47
CA GLY A 48 -5.98 -11.97 -4.90
C GLY A 48 -4.56 -11.41 -4.80
N TYR A 49 -4.38 -10.16 -5.16
CA TYR A 49 -3.45 -9.34 -4.37
C TYR A 49 -4.16 -8.88 -3.10
N LYS A 50 -3.40 -8.34 -2.15
CA LYS A 50 -3.94 -7.27 -1.31
C LYS A 50 -4.33 -6.10 -2.25
N THR A 51 -5.60 -6.09 -2.69
CA THR A 51 -6.41 -5.06 -3.39
C THR A 51 -6.11 -4.62 -4.85
N GLY A 52 -6.67 -5.34 -5.86
CA GLY A 52 -6.91 -4.86 -7.25
C GLY A 52 -6.46 -5.79 -8.41
N MET A 53 -7.13 -5.75 -9.59
CA MET A 53 -6.77 -6.52 -10.81
C MET A 53 -7.42 -6.02 -12.15
N THR A 54 -7.55 -6.89 -13.18
CA THR A 54 -7.98 -6.67 -14.61
C THR A 54 -6.87 -6.12 -15.55
N HIS A 55 -6.79 -6.29 -16.89
CA HIS A 55 -7.50 -7.08 -17.93
C HIS A 55 -6.58 -7.40 -19.16
N CYS A 56 -7.16 -7.92 -20.25
CA CYS A 56 -6.68 -7.96 -21.66
C CYS A 56 -5.96 -9.24 -22.17
N ALA A 57 -6.15 -9.50 -23.48
CA ALA A 57 -5.96 -10.76 -24.22
C ALA A 57 -4.69 -10.81 -25.11
N THR A 58 -4.56 -11.85 -25.95
CA THR A 58 -3.29 -12.54 -26.31
C THR A 58 -2.44 -12.93 -25.09
N LEU A 59 -1.46 -13.83 -25.27
CA LEU A 59 -0.57 -14.23 -24.16
C LEU A 59 0.28 -13.04 -23.66
N SER A 60 -0.25 -12.36 -22.65
CA SER A 60 0.19 -11.02 -22.25
C SER A 60 1.69 -10.91 -21.99
N GLU A 61 2.25 -9.73 -22.27
CA GLU A 61 3.69 -9.47 -22.05
C GLU A 61 4.10 -9.73 -20.58
N GLU A 62 3.18 -9.52 -19.63
CA GLU A 62 3.39 -9.84 -18.21
C GLU A 62 3.60 -11.32 -17.91
N VAL A 63 2.94 -12.21 -18.67
CA VAL A 63 3.10 -13.66 -18.60
C VAL A 63 4.38 -14.08 -19.30
N ARG A 64 4.66 -13.59 -20.51
CA ARG A 64 5.91 -13.87 -21.23
C ARG A 64 7.15 -13.41 -20.43
N ARG A 65 7.03 -12.32 -19.66
CA ARG A 65 8.00 -11.84 -18.66
C ARG A 65 8.27 -12.79 -17.49
N ARG A 66 7.41 -13.77 -17.19
CA ARG A 66 7.63 -14.79 -16.14
C ARG A 66 8.62 -15.88 -16.56
N PHE A 67 8.64 -16.24 -17.85
CA PHE A 67 9.53 -17.27 -18.39
C PHE A 67 10.98 -16.80 -18.58
N ASN A 68 11.22 -15.49 -18.47
CA ASN A 68 12.54 -14.88 -18.61
C ASN A 68 13.00 -14.31 -17.26
N LYS A 69 14.21 -14.64 -16.78
CA LYS A 69 14.79 -14.01 -15.57
C LYS A 69 15.03 -12.51 -15.81
N ASN A 70 15.80 -12.17 -16.83
CA ASN A 70 15.92 -10.81 -17.36
C ASN A 70 15.10 -10.70 -18.65
N TRP A 71 14.10 -9.83 -18.69
CA TRP A 71 13.24 -9.64 -19.88
C TRP A 71 13.84 -8.67 -20.89
N CYS A 72 14.48 -7.60 -20.42
CA CYS A 72 14.95 -6.52 -21.30
C CYS A 72 16.15 -6.98 -22.15
N LYS A 73 17.03 -7.83 -21.59
CA LYS A 73 18.15 -8.46 -22.32
C LYS A 73 17.76 -9.76 -23.06
N SER A 74 16.49 -10.16 -23.12
CA SER A 74 16.10 -11.41 -23.82
C SER A 74 15.58 -11.15 -25.24
N LYS A 75 15.71 -12.15 -26.12
CA LYS A 75 15.12 -12.13 -27.48
C LYS A 75 13.59 -12.26 -27.48
N LYS A 76 12.91 -12.29 -26.31
CA LYS A 76 11.44 -12.30 -26.10
C LYS A 76 10.63 -13.43 -26.79
N LYS A 77 11.28 -14.40 -27.46
CA LYS A 77 10.68 -15.51 -28.25
C LYS A 77 9.89 -16.57 -27.43
N ALA A 78 9.50 -16.28 -26.20
CA ALA A 78 8.64 -17.18 -25.42
C ALA A 78 7.25 -17.29 -26.08
N PHE A 79 6.80 -18.53 -26.32
CA PHE A 79 5.53 -18.94 -26.95
C PHE A 79 5.31 -18.55 -28.42
N THR A 80 6.26 -17.89 -29.10
CA THR A 80 6.04 -17.44 -30.49
C THR A 80 5.85 -18.60 -31.48
N LYS A 81 6.60 -19.71 -31.34
CA LYS A 81 6.38 -20.93 -32.14
C LYS A 81 5.07 -21.68 -31.82
N TYR A 82 4.46 -21.44 -30.66
CA TYR A 82 3.23 -22.12 -30.25
C TYR A 82 1.98 -21.35 -30.69
N ALA A 83 2.04 -20.01 -30.71
CA ALA A 83 0.98 -19.18 -31.28
C ALA A 83 0.66 -19.56 -32.74
N LEU A 84 1.70 -19.79 -33.56
CA LEU A 84 1.57 -20.20 -34.98
C LEU A 84 0.82 -21.53 -35.22
N LYS A 85 0.56 -22.33 -34.18
CA LYS A 85 -0.31 -23.51 -34.26
C LYS A 85 -1.81 -23.18 -34.28
N TYR A 86 -2.20 -21.98 -33.85
CA TYR A 86 -3.60 -21.53 -33.93
C TYR A 86 -3.94 -20.99 -35.32
N ASP A 87 -2.93 -20.51 -36.06
CA ASP A 87 -3.11 -19.98 -37.42
C ASP A 87 -3.21 -21.12 -38.46
N SER A 88 -2.34 -22.13 -38.33
CA SER A 88 -2.22 -23.27 -39.27
C SER A 88 -3.18 -24.42 -38.99
N ASP A 89 -3.83 -24.98 -40.01
CA ASP A 89 -4.86 -26.02 -39.84
C ASP A 89 -4.32 -27.35 -39.30
N ALA A 90 -3.08 -27.70 -39.62
CA ALA A 90 -2.40 -28.82 -38.98
C ALA A 90 -2.22 -28.59 -37.46
N GLY A 91 -1.93 -27.36 -37.05
CA GLY A 91 -1.83 -26.98 -35.64
C GLY A 91 -3.19 -26.97 -34.93
N LYS A 92 -4.25 -26.48 -35.58
CA LYS A 92 -5.64 -26.55 -35.08
C LYS A 92 -6.06 -28.01 -34.84
N LYS A 93 -5.78 -28.91 -35.79
CA LYS A 93 -6.02 -30.36 -35.66
C LYS A 93 -5.21 -30.98 -34.52
N GLU A 94 -3.96 -30.60 -34.34
CA GLU A 94 -3.13 -31.05 -33.20
C GLU A 94 -3.72 -30.61 -31.85
N ILE A 95 -4.19 -29.35 -31.75
CA ILE A 95 -4.81 -28.80 -30.53
C ILE A 95 -6.11 -29.54 -30.23
N GLN A 96 -6.97 -29.75 -31.22
CA GLN A 96 -8.22 -30.50 -31.06
C GLN A 96 -7.97 -31.94 -30.57
N LEU A 97 -7.00 -32.64 -31.17
CA LEU A 97 -6.58 -33.98 -30.75
C LEU A 97 -5.97 -34.01 -29.32
N GLN A 98 -5.38 -32.90 -28.85
CA GLN A 98 -4.97 -32.74 -27.45
C GLN A 98 -6.17 -32.52 -26.51
N LEU A 99 -7.19 -31.75 -26.92
CA LEU A 99 -8.44 -31.60 -26.16
C LEU A 99 -9.14 -32.96 -25.99
N GLU A 100 -9.29 -33.73 -27.07
CA GLU A 100 -9.91 -35.06 -27.07
C GLU A 100 -9.14 -36.07 -26.20
N LYS A 101 -7.80 -36.08 -26.26
CA LYS A 101 -6.97 -36.88 -25.35
C LYS A 101 -7.19 -36.48 -23.89
N MET A 102 -7.39 -35.20 -23.57
CA MET A 102 -7.77 -34.79 -22.22
C MET A 102 -9.18 -35.27 -21.84
N LYS A 103 -10.18 -35.17 -22.74
CA LYS A 103 -11.53 -35.68 -22.47
C LYS A 103 -11.54 -37.18 -22.17
N LYS A 104 -10.72 -37.97 -22.88
CA LYS A 104 -10.67 -39.44 -22.74
C LYS A 104 -9.83 -39.93 -21.54
N TYR A 105 -8.70 -39.28 -21.22
CA TYR A 105 -7.72 -39.83 -20.28
C TYR A 105 -7.46 -38.98 -19.01
N ALA A 106 -7.95 -37.74 -18.91
CA ALA A 106 -7.67 -36.91 -17.74
C ALA A 106 -8.65 -37.18 -16.59
N SER A 107 -8.13 -37.52 -15.40
CA SER A 107 -8.95 -37.63 -14.18
C SER A 107 -9.21 -36.28 -13.50
N VAL A 108 -8.38 -35.26 -13.77
CA VAL A 108 -8.47 -33.93 -13.15
C VAL A 108 -8.07 -32.86 -14.17
N VAL A 109 -8.99 -31.97 -14.53
CA VAL A 109 -8.75 -30.82 -15.42
C VAL A 109 -8.33 -29.59 -14.62
N ARG A 110 -7.29 -28.89 -15.08
CA ARG A 110 -6.86 -27.60 -14.50
C ARG A 110 -6.55 -26.56 -15.57
N VAL A 111 -7.15 -25.38 -15.45
CA VAL A 111 -6.82 -24.22 -16.29
C VAL A 111 -5.64 -23.45 -15.71
N ILE A 112 -4.83 -22.82 -16.57
CA ILE A 112 -3.70 -21.99 -16.13
C ILE A 112 -4.10 -20.51 -16.17
N ALA A 113 -4.53 -19.98 -15.02
CA ALA A 113 -4.90 -18.57 -14.86
C ALA A 113 -3.70 -17.69 -14.48
N HIS A 114 -3.75 -16.40 -14.80
CA HIS A 114 -2.76 -15.43 -14.35
C HIS A 114 -3.38 -14.12 -13.84
N THR A 115 -2.69 -13.44 -12.93
CA THR A 115 -3.00 -12.05 -12.59
C THR A 115 -2.55 -11.09 -13.70
N GLN A 116 -3.25 -9.98 -13.89
CA GLN A 116 -2.69 -8.79 -14.55
C GLN A 116 -2.21 -7.79 -13.48
N ILE A 117 -0.97 -7.33 -13.57
CA ILE A 117 -0.32 -6.48 -12.55
C ILE A 117 -0.15 -5.05 -13.05
N ARG A 118 -0.14 -4.76 -14.37
CA ARG A 118 0.04 -3.38 -14.87
C ARG A 118 -1.03 -2.40 -14.38
N LYS A 119 -2.27 -2.85 -14.18
CA LYS A 119 -3.33 -2.00 -13.60
C LYS A 119 -3.11 -1.71 -12.11
N MET A 120 -2.31 -2.50 -11.41
CA MET A 120 -1.89 -2.24 -10.03
C MET A 120 -0.81 -1.16 -10.00
N LYS A 121 -1.20 0.10 -10.27
CA LYS A 121 -0.29 1.26 -10.32
C LYS A 121 0.56 1.44 -9.05
N GLY A 122 0.13 0.90 -7.91
CA GLY A 122 0.91 0.86 -6.65
C GLY A 122 2.03 -0.20 -6.58
N LEU A 123 2.16 -1.10 -7.55
CA LEU A 123 3.17 -2.17 -7.61
C LEU A 123 4.22 -1.90 -8.68
N LYS A 124 5.51 -1.82 -8.29
CA LYS A 124 6.63 -1.73 -9.25
C LYS A 124 6.87 -3.03 -10.06
N GLN A 125 6.13 -4.11 -9.79
CA GLN A 125 6.31 -5.42 -10.44
C GLN A 125 5.56 -5.49 -11.78
N LYS A 126 6.27 -5.92 -12.84
CA LYS A 126 5.71 -6.11 -14.20
C LYS A 126 5.65 -7.59 -14.64
N LYS A 127 5.69 -8.55 -13.71
CA LYS A 127 5.72 -10.02 -13.99
C LYS A 127 4.52 -10.74 -13.37
N ALA A 128 3.58 -11.19 -14.20
CA ALA A 128 2.34 -11.86 -13.82
C ALA A 128 2.53 -13.05 -12.87
N HIS A 129 1.45 -13.51 -12.25
CA HIS A 129 1.45 -14.68 -11.38
C HIS A 129 0.59 -15.82 -11.94
N LEU A 130 1.21 -16.78 -12.64
CA LEU A 130 0.53 -17.99 -13.15
C LEU A 130 0.16 -18.97 -12.01
N MET A 131 -1.07 -19.48 -11.97
CA MET A 131 -1.47 -20.66 -11.18
C MET A 131 -2.24 -21.67 -12.03
N GLU A 132 -2.06 -22.95 -11.73
CA GLU A 132 -3.09 -23.96 -12.01
C GLU A 132 -4.31 -23.66 -11.14
N ASN A 133 -5.51 -23.73 -11.71
CA ASN A 133 -6.79 -23.66 -11.01
C ASN A 133 -7.62 -24.89 -11.41
N GLN A 134 -8.19 -25.61 -10.44
CA GLN A 134 -8.92 -26.83 -10.74
C GLN A 134 -10.38 -26.52 -11.07
N VAL A 135 -10.87 -27.13 -12.15
CA VAL A 135 -12.29 -27.10 -12.51
C VAL A 135 -12.96 -28.28 -11.83
N ASN A 136 -13.97 -28.02 -11.00
CA ASN A 136 -14.80 -29.03 -10.36
C ASN A 136 -16.24 -28.93 -10.90
N GLY A 137 -17.02 -30.01 -10.76
CA GLY A 137 -18.38 -30.12 -11.30
C GLY A 137 -18.42 -30.56 -12.78
N GLY A 138 -19.46 -31.30 -13.16
CA GLY A 138 -19.62 -31.91 -14.48
C GLY A 138 -18.75 -33.15 -14.71
N THR A 139 -18.84 -33.70 -15.94
CA THR A 139 -17.96 -34.75 -16.45
C THR A 139 -16.56 -34.19 -16.79
N ILE A 140 -15.63 -35.05 -17.23
CA ILE A 140 -14.32 -34.59 -17.71
C ILE A 140 -14.45 -33.80 -19.02
N ALA A 141 -15.38 -34.18 -19.91
CA ALA A 141 -15.65 -33.46 -21.15
C ALA A 141 -16.08 -32.01 -20.86
N ASP A 142 -17.10 -31.84 -20.02
CA ASP A 142 -17.63 -30.54 -19.63
C ASP A 142 -16.54 -29.64 -19.02
N LYS A 143 -15.63 -30.19 -18.22
CA LYS A 143 -14.51 -29.44 -17.62
C LYS A 143 -13.49 -28.98 -18.65
N VAL A 144 -13.22 -29.77 -19.69
CA VAL A 144 -12.34 -29.38 -20.80
C VAL A 144 -13.01 -28.28 -21.63
N ASP A 145 -14.28 -28.43 -21.98
CA ASP A 145 -15.03 -27.46 -22.79
C ASP A 145 -15.29 -26.15 -22.05
N PHE A 146 -15.62 -26.21 -20.77
CA PHE A 146 -15.64 -25.06 -19.86
C PHE A 146 -14.27 -24.36 -19.84
N GLY A 147 -13.19 -25.12 -19.63
CA GLY A 147 -11.83 -24.59 -19.59
C GLY A 147 -11.45 -23.86 -20.89
N TYR A 148 -11.76 -24.45 -22.04
CA TYR A 148 -11.51 -23.88 -23.37
C TYR A 148 -12.38 -22.65 -23.65
N LYS A 149 -13.67 -22.68 -23.27
CA LYS A 149 -14.61 -21.54 -23.40
C LYS A 149 -14.13 -20.28 -22.68
N PHE A 150 -13.31 -20.41 -21.64
CA PHE A 150 -12.69 -19.31 -20.89
C PHE A 150 -11.27 -18.93 -21.34
N PHE A 151 -10.72 -19.52 -22.41
CA PHE A 151 -9.44 -19.05 -22.97
C PHE A 151 -9.55 -17.61 -23.47
N GLU A 152 -8.45 -16.85 -23.32
CA GLU A 152 -8.31 -15.40 -23.60
C GLU A 152 -9.25 -14.46 -22.82
N LYS A 153 -10.25 -14.97 -22.11
CA LYS A 153 -11.25 -14.20 -21.36
C LYS A 153 -10.82 -13.95 -19.92
N GLU A 154 -11.24 -12.80 -19.37
CA GLU A 154 -11.10 -12.53 -17.95
C GLU A 154 -12.24 -13.17 -17.14
N VAL A 155 -11.92 -13.72 -15.97
CA VAL A 155 -12.88 -14.20 -14.99
C VAL A 155 -12.85 -13.26 -13.78
N PRO A 156 -13.94 -12.56 -13.44
CA PRO A 156 -14.00 -11.71 -12.25
C PRO A 156 -14.06 -12.56 -10.97
N VAL A 157 -13.69 -11.98 -9.83
CA VAL A 157 -13.66 -12.72 -8.54
C VAL A 157 -15.05 -13.17 -8.08
N GLU A 158 -16.08 -12.42 -8.45
CA GLU A 158 -17.51 -12.68 -8.26
C GLU A 158 -17.99 -13.98 -8.94
N ALA A 159 -17.33 -14.40 -10.03
CA ALA A 159 -17.65 -15.67 -10.72
C ALA A 159 -16.98 -16.91 -10.06
N VAL A 160 -16.29 -16.73 -8.93
CA VAL A 160 -15.57 -17.79 -8.20
C VAL A 160 -15.96 -17.85 -6.73
N PHE A 161 -16.28 -16.70 -6.13
CA PHE A 161 -16.69 -16.55 -4.74
C PHE A 161 -17.93 -15.69 -4.59
N GLN A 162 -18.78 -16.05 -3.64
CA GLN A 162 -19.98 -15.30 -3.31
C GLN A 162 -19.79 -14.42 -2.05
N LYS A 163 -20.69 -13.45 -1.86
CA LYS A 163 -20.82 -12.76 -0.57
C LYS A 163 -21.20 -13.78 0.51
N ASP A 164 -20.77 -13.57 1.75
CA ASP A 164 -21.03 -14.41 2.93
C ASP A 164 -20.41 -15.82 2.89
N GLU A 165 -19.83 -16.24 1.76
CA GLU A 165 -19.08 -17.49 1.63
C GLU A 165 -17.85 -17.56 2.55
N MET A 166 -17.51 -18.77 2.97
CA MET A 166 -16.35 -19.08 3.80
C MET A 166 -15.21 -19.67 2.96
N ILE A 167 -14.20 -18.84 2.70
CA ILE A 167 -13.05 -19.16 1.86
C ILE A 167 -11.80 -19.51 2.68
N ASP A 168 -10.87 -20.23 2.05
CA ASP A 168 -9.55 -20.55 2.60
C ASP A 168 -8.46 -19.70 1.93
N ILE A 169 -7.60 -19.08 2.75
CA ILE A 169 -6.67 -18.05 2.31
C ILE A 169 -5.23 -18.57 2.40
N ILE A 170 -4.61 -18.83 1.25
CA ILE A 170 -3.32 -19.53 1.12
C ILE A 170 -2.22 -18.54 0.70
N GLY A 171 -1.19 -18.38 1.52
CA GLY A 171 -0.15 -17.38 1.30
C GLY A 171 1.17 -17.67 1.99
N VAL A 172 1.99 -16.62 2.10
CA VAL A 172 3.29 -16.65 2.77
C VAL A 172 3.32 -15.57 3.85
N THR A 173 3.63 -15.93 5.09
CA THR A 173 3.59 -15.00 6.24
C THR A 173 4.62 -13.86 6.13
N LYS A 174 4.41 -12.73 6.82
CA LYS A 174 5.42 -11.66 6.91
C LYS A 174 6.73 -12.28 7.44
N GLY A 175 7.86 -11.99 6.79
CA GLY A 175 9.17 -12.44 7.25
C GLY A 175 9.62 -11.63 8.46
N LYS A 176 10.27 -12.29 9.44
CA LYS A 176 10.96 -11.63 10.56
C LYS A 176 12.48 -11.81 10.52
N GLY A 177 12.98 -12.83 9.81
CA GLY A 177 14.41 -13.09 9.68
C GLY A 177 14.84 -14.27 10.57
N TYR A 178 16.08 -14.24 11.06
CA TYR A 178 16.55 -15.15 12.10
C TYR A 178 16.08 -14.61 13.46
N GLU A 179 15.43 -15.45 14.27
CA GLU A 179 14.80 -15.07 15.52
C GLU A 179 15.13 -16.05 16.65
N GLY A 180 15.21 -15.52 17.87
CA GLY A 180 15.49 -16.28 19.08
C GLY A 180 14.36 -17.25 19.46
N VAL A 181 14.64 -18.17 20.39
CA VAL A 181 13.65 -19.18 20.81
C VAL A 181 12.36 -18.57 21.35
N VAL A 182 12.46 -17.49 22.13
CA VAL A 182 11.33 -16.78 22.74
C VAL A 182 10.35 -16.28 21.67
N THR A 183 10.84 -15.53 20.68
CA THR A 183 10.03 -14.93 19.60
C THR A 183 9.64 -15.92 18.48
N ARG A 184 10.36 -17.03 18.34
CA ARG A 184 10.11 -18.08 17.32
C ARG A 184 9.16 -19.18 17.80
N TRP A 185 9.14 -19.49 19.09
CA TRP A 185 8.39 -20.61 19.69
C TRP A 185 7.45 -20.23 20.83
N GLY A 186 7.59 -19.03 21.42
CA GLY A 186 6.81 -18.61 22.58
C GLY A 186 7.27 -19.23 23.90
N VAL A 187 8.54 -19.67 24.01
CA VAL A 187 9.11 -20.17 25.27
C VAL A 187 9.30 -19.03 26.28
N THR A 188 9.05 -19.31 27.55
CA THR A 188 9.23 -18.37 28.65
C THR A 188 10.70 -17.91 28.76
N ARG A 189 10.92 -16.65 29.17
CA ARG A 189 12.25 -16.11 29.46
C ARG A 189 12.77 -16.69 30.77
N LEU A 190 14.09 -16.88 30.87
CA LEU A 190 14.74 -17.26 32.12
C LEU A 190 14.83 -16.05 33.09
N PRO A 191 15.02 -16.28 34.40
CA PRO A 191 15.14 -15.21 35.40
C PRO A 191 16.21 -14.16 35.08
N ARG A 192 16.06 -12.94 35.62
CA ARG A 192 16.98 -11.81 35.38
C ARG A 192 18.43 -12.14 35.76
N LYS A 193 18.65 -12.92 36.83
CA LYS A 193 19.98 -13.32 37.34
C LYS A 193 20.64 -14.48 36.55
N THR A 194 20.05 -14.98 35.46
CA THR A 194 20.63 -16.12 34.71
C THR A 194 21.87 -15.74 33.91
N HIS A 195 23.01 -16.34 34.27
CA HIS A 195 24.29 -16.18 33.57
C HIS A 195 24.25 -16.69 32.11
N ARG A 196 25.07 -16.08 31.24
CA ARG A 196 25.13 -16.30 29.79
C ARG A 196 23.76 -16.15 29.10
N GLY A 197 23.00 -15.13 29.48
CA GLY A 197 21.80 -14.66 28.79
C GLY A 197 20.48 -15.39 29.11
N LEU A 198 19.37 -14.64 29.06
CA LEU A 198 18.05 -15.05 29.56
C LEU A 198 17.01 -15.41 28.47
N ARG A 199 17.31 -15.19 27.18
CA ARG A 199 16.40 -15.48 26.03
C ARG A 199 16.70 -16.82 25.36
N LYS A 200 17.01 -17.86 26.16
CA LYS A 200 17.39 -19.22 25.75
C LYS A 200 16.48 -20.27 26.40
N VAL A 201 16.41 -21.46 25.82
CA VAL A 201 15.90 -22.65 26.51
C VAL A 201 17.03 -23.16 27.43
N ALA A 202 16.73 -23.47 28.69
CA ALA A 202 17.74 -23.90 29.66
C ALA A 202 18.25 -25.33 29.38
N CYS A 203 17.34 -26.31 29.30
CA CYS A 203 17.64 -27.71 29.00
C CYS A 203 17.18 -28.06 27.57
N ILE A 204 18.08 -28.62 26.75
CA ILE A 204 17.83 -28.96 25.34
C ILE A 204 17.68 -30.47 25.06
N GLY A 205 17.67 -31.29 26.11
CA GLY A 205 17.58 -32.75 26.06
C GLY A 205 18.03 -33.37 27.38
N ALA A 206 17.63 -34.62 27.64
CA ALA A 206 18.27 -35.46 28.65
C ALA A 206 19.62 -35.99 28.11
N TRP A 207 20.42 -36.62 28.97
CA TRP A 207 21.66 -37.31 28.56
C TRP A 207 21.35 -38.44 27.57
N HIS A 208 20.37 -39.28 27.92
CA HIS A 208 19.86 -40.34 27.04
C HIS A 208 18.46 -39.95 26.54
N PRO A 209 18.18 -39.97 25.21
CA PRO A 209 19.12 -40.26 24.12
C PRO A 209 20.10 -39.11 23.86
N ALA A 210 21.35 -39.44 23.50
CA ALA A 210 22.46 -38.51 23.31
C ALA A 210 22.38 -37.66 22.02
N ARG A 211 21.21 -37.09 21.71
CA ARG A 211 20.95 -36.22 20.56
C ARG A 211 19.86 -35.19 20.84
N VAL A 212 20.07 -33.96 20.42
CA VAL A 212 19.06 -32.89 20.53
C VAL A 212 17.88 -33.23 19.61
N SER A 213 16.73 -33.55 20.19
CA SER A 213 15.54 -33.91 19.42
C SER A 213 15.04 -32.77 18.53
N TYR A 214 14.54 -33.10 17.34
CA TYR A 214 13.94 -32.14 16.39
C TYR A 214 12.74 -31.38 16.98
N THR A 215 12.14 -31.91 18.06
CA THR A 215 11.03 -31.29 18.78
C THR A 215 11.48 -30.15 19.71
N VAL A 216 12.79 -30.00 19.98
CA VAL A 216 13.32 -28.96 20.88
C VAL A 216 13.22 -27.58 20.24
N ALA A 217 12.77 -26.59 21.02
CA ALA A 217 12.63 -25.22 20.54
C ALA A 217 14.00 -24.56 20.30
N ARG A 218 14.47 -24.57 19.05
CA ARG A 218 15.74 -23.95 18.60
C ARG A 218 15.50 -22.61 17.88
N ALA A 219 16.46 -21.68 17.97
CA ALA A 219 16.45 -20.42 17.23
C ALA A 219 16.54 -20.63 15.71
N GLY A 220 16.28 -19.58 14.92
CA GLY A 220 16.37 -19.64 13.45
C GLY A 220 15.27 -18.89 12.72
N GLN A 221 15.03 -19.22 11.45
CA GLN A 221 14.05 -18.53 10.60
C GLN A 221 12.65 -18.45 11.23
N ASN A 222 12.09 -17.24 11.27
CA ASN A 222 10.71 -16.97 11.67
C ASN A 222 10.00 -16.10 10.61
N GLY A 223 8.73 -16.40 10.37
CA GLY A 223 7.97 -15.81 9.28
C GLY A 223 8.49 -16.21 7.89
N TYR A 224 7.83 -15.72 6.84
CA TYR A 224 8.04 -16.16 5.45
C TYR A 224 7.81 -17.67 5.25
N HIS A 225 6.88 -18.24 6.01
CA HIS A 225 6.42 -19.63 5.90
C HIS A 225 5.15 -19.69 5.04
N HIS A 226 4.97 -20.76 4.24
CA HIS A 226 3.68 -21.06 3.59
C HIS A 226 2.63 -21.42 4.65
N ARG A 227 1.43 -20.85 4.55
CA ARG A 227 0.28 -21.12 5.43
C ARG A 227 -1.03 -21.06 4.66
N THR A 228 -2.01 -21.81 5.14
CA THR A 228 -3.42 -21.67 4.81
C THR A 228 -4.14 -21.20 6.07
N GLU A 229 -4.79 -20.05 6.02
CA GLU A 229 -5.77 -19.61 7.03
C GLU A 229 -7.15 -20.02 6.53
N MET A 230 -7.78 -21.01 7.17
CA MET A 230 -9.07 -21.56 6.74
C MET A 230 -10.25 -20.75 7.30
N ARG A 231 -11.45 -20.97 6.76
CA ARG A 231 -12.73 -20.45 7.31
C ARG A 231 -12.77 -18.92 7.48
N LYS A 232 -12.45 -18.19 6.40
CA LYS A 232 -12.50 -16.73 6.35
C LYS A 232 -13.77 -16.29 5.60
N LYS A 233 -14.69 -15.64 6.30
CA LYS A 233 -15.94 -15.16 5.70
C LYS A 233 -15.69 -13.96 4.78
N VAL A 234 -16.32 -13.95 3.61
CA VAL A 234 -16.40 -12.79 2.72
C VAL A 234 -17.55 -11.89 3.19
N TYR A 235 -17.27 -10.61 3.47
CA TYR A 235 -18.28 -9.66 3.93
C TYR A 235 -18.88 -8.80 2.80
N LYS A 236 -18.04 -8.38 1.84
CA LYS A 236 -18.43 -7.60 0.66
C LYS A 236 -17.48 -7.94 -0.49
N ILE A 237 -18.02 -8.12 -1.69
CA ILE A 237 -17.27 -8.11 -2.94
C ILE A 237 -17.63 -6.79 -3.61
N GLY A 238 -16.62 -5.96 -3.91
CA GLY A 238 -16.82 -4.69 -4.58
C GLY A 238 -16.23 -4.70 -5.97
N LYS A 239 -17.02 -4.30 -6.96
CA LYS A 239 -16.75 -4.45 -8.40
C LYS A 239 -16.56 -3.08 -9.03
N ALA A 240 -15.39 -2.83 -9.62
CA ALA A 240 -15.02 -1.47 -10.03
C ALA A 240 -15.98 -0.92 -11.11
N GLY A 241 -16.45 0.32 -10.93
CA GLY A 241 -17.46 0.95 -11.80
C GLY A 241 -18.92 0.62 -11.45
N VAL A 242 -19.16 -0.11 -10.36
CA VAL A 242 -20.51 -0.40 -9.82
C VAL A 242 -20.58 0.11 -8.39
N GLU A 243 -21.77 0.50 -7.91
CA GLU A 243 -22.01 0.97 -6.54
C GLU A 243 -21.50 0.01 -5.45
N SER A 244 -21.44 -1.30 -5.74
CA SER A 244 -20.87 -2.30 -4.84
C SER A 244 -19.39 -2.05 -4.49
N HIS A 245 -18.66 -1.25 -5.27
CA HIS A 245 -17.31 -0.79 -4.98
C HIS A 245 -17.23 0.22 -3.83
N ASN A 246 -18.30 0.98 -3.60
CA ASN A 246 -18.33 2.02 -2.57
C ASN A 246 -18.37 1.40 -1.15
N ALA A 247 -17.91 2.17 -0.18
CA ALA A 247 -17.98 1.86 1.25
C ALA A 247 -19.25 2.39 1.94
N SER A 248 -20.22 2.91 1.16
CA SER A 248 -21.59 3.14 1.60
C SER A 248 -22.32 1.82 1.91
N THR A 249 -23.37 1.92 2.73
CA THR A 249 -24.26 0.82 3.17
C THR A 249 -25.66 1.35 3.43
N ASP A 250 -26.66 0.47 3.55
CA ASP A 250 -28.07 0.84 3.79
C ASP A 250 -28.26 1.76 5.02
N PHE A 251 -27.40 1.59 6.03
CA PHE A 251 -27.38 2.35 7.29
C PHE A 251 -26.41 3.54 7.28
N ASP A 252 -25.57 3.67 6.25
CA ASP A 252 -24.55 4.70 6.11
C ASP A 252 -24.54 5.21 4.66
N ARG A 253 -25.40 6.22 4.43
CA ARG A 253 -25.60 6.91 3.15
C ARG A 253 -24.42 7.82 2.76
N THR A 254 -23.32 7.82 3.51
CA THR A 254 -22.13 8.61 3.16
C THR A 254 -21.50 8.06 1.88
N GLU A 255 -21.50 8.83 0.80
CA GLU A 255 -20.77 8.48 -0.42
C GLU A 255 -19.26 8.50 -0.19
N LYS A 256 -18.62 7.34 -0.30
CA LYS A 256 -17.19 7.14 -0.05
C LYS A 256 -16.67 5.86 -0.71
N ASP A 257 -15.45 5.91 -1.23
CA ASP A 257 -14.69 4.73 -1.72
C ASP A 257 -14.21 3.86 -0.54
N ILE A 258 -13.95 2.57 -0.77
CA ILE A 258 -13.29 1.68 0.19
C ILE A 258 -11.85 2.13 0.54
N THR A 259 -11.24 2.99 -0.28
CA THR A 259 -9.96 3.62 0.02
C THR A 259 -10.10 4.65 1.15
N PRO A 260 -9.41 4.47 2.30
CA PRO A 260 -9.46 5.45 3.37
C PRO A 260 -8.75 6.76 3.02
N MET A 261 -9.04 7.83 3.75
CA MET A 261 -8.39 9.14 3.58
C MET A 261 -6.85 9.01 3.52
N GLY A 262 -6.23 9.58 2.48
CA GLY A 262 -4.78 9.48 2.23
C GLY A 262 -4.31 8.14 1.63
N GLY A 263 -5.22 7.21 1.37
CA GLY A 263 -4.93 5.88 0.84
C GLY A 263 -4.53 4.86 1.90
N PHE A 264 -4.61 3.57 1.57
CA PHE A 264 -4.13 2.52 2.47
C PHE A 264 -2.59 2.66 2.67
N PRO A 265 -2.07 2.80 3.90
CA PRO A 265 -0.66 3.17 4.12
C PRO A 265 0.34 2.18 3.51
N HIS A 266 1.35 2.69 2.80
CA HIS A 266 2.29 1.94 1.95
C HIS A 266 1.66 1.11 0.82
N TYR A 267 0.33 1.14 0.66
CA TYR A 267 -0.37 0.50 -0.45
C TYR A 267 -0.69 1.49 -1.57
N GLY A 268 -1.59 2.45 -1.31
CA GLY A 268 -2.20 3.34 -2.29
C GLY A 268 -3.74 3.23 -2.30
N ILE A 269 -4.34 3.62 -3.43
CA ILE A 269 -5.78 3.60 -3.70
C ILE A 269 -6.21 2.22 -4.25
N VAL A 270 -7.43 1.78 -3.95
CA VAL A 270 -8.04 0.56 -4.52
C VAL A 270 -8.88 0.97 -5.73
N LYS A 271 -8.46 0.62 -6.95
CA LYS A 271 -9.15 1.03 -8.21
C LYS A 271 -9.74 -0.11 -9.04
N GLY A 272 -9.52 -1.35 -8.61
CA GLY A 272 -10.12 -2.53 -9.21
C GLY A 272 -10.90 -3.31 -8.15
N ASP A 273 -11.45 -4.45 -8.56
CA ASP A 273 -12.25 -5.32 -7.71
C ASP A 273 -11.53 -5.70 -6.40
N TYR A 274 -12.30 -5.84 -5.34
CA TYR A 274 -11.81 -6.26 -4.03
C TYR A 274 -12.77 -7.22 -3.33
N VAL A 275 -12.20 -8.01 -2.41
CA VAL A 275 -12.92 -8.89 -1.51
C VAL A 275 -12.61 -8.46 -0.07
N MET A 276 -13.63 -7.99 0.65
CA MET A 276 -13.55 -7.73 2.08
C MET A 276 -13.70 -9.05 2.84
N ILE A 277 -12.75 -9.36 3.72
CA ILE A 277 -12.66 -10.64 4.44
C ILE A 277 -12.63 -10.43 5.96
N LYS A 278 -13.18 -11.39 6.71
CA LYS A 278 -13.21 -11.34 8.18
C LYS A 278 -11.80 -11.41 8.79
N GLY A 279 -11.34 -10.25 9.30
CA GLY A 279 -10.14 -10.11 10.12
C GLY A 279 -8.81 -10.12 9.36
N GLY A 280 -7.74 -10.56 10.04
CA GLY A 280 -6.39 -10.60 9.48
C GLY A 280 -6.23 -11.61 8.33
N CYS A 281 -5.15 -11.47 7.54
CA CYS A 281 -4.82 -12.41 6.47
C CYS A 281 -3.29 -12.58 6.30
N VAL A 282 -2.89 -13.71 5.71
CA VAL A 282 -1.50 -14.15 5.62
C VAL A 282 -0.60 -13.23 4.77
N GLY A 283 0.19 -12.40 5.45
CA GLY A 283 1.30 -11.64 4.85
C GLY A 283 1.20 -10.12 5.00
N PRO A 284 2.22 -9.38 4.53
CA PRO A 284 2.19 -7.92 4.50
C PRO A 284 1.27 -7.39 3.38
N LYS A 285 1.01 -6.08 3.41
CA LYS A 285 0.45 -5.33 2.26
C LYS A 285 1.29 -5.59 1.00
N LYS A 286 0.68 -5.45 -0.19
CA LYS A 286 1.30 -5.72 -1.52
C LYS A 286 1.71 -7.16 -1.82
N ARG A 287 1.45 -8.12 -0.93
CA ARG A 287 1.66 -9.56 -1.22
C ARG A 287 0.48 -10.17 -2.01
N VAL A 288 0.79 -11.11 -2.90
CA VAL A 288 -0.20 -12.02 -3.50
C VAL A 288 -0.64 -13.08 -2.49
N VAL A 289 -1.94 -13.37 -2.47
CA VAL A 289 -2.58 -14.39 -1.65
C VAL A 289 -3.52 -15.20 -2.55
N THR A 290 -3.40 -16.51 -2.51
CA THR A 290 -4.28 -17.40 -3.28
C THR A 290 -5.52 -17.68 -2.44
N LEU A 291 -6.68 -17.22 -2.90
CA LEU A 291 -7.97 -17.56 -2.32
C LEU A 291 -8.40 -18.92 -2.89
N ARG A 292 -9.09 -19.74 -2.11
CA ARG A 292 -9.65 -21.03 -2.51
C ARG A 292 -10.99 -21.22 -1.79
N GLN A 293 -11.94 -21.91 -2.42
CA GLN A 293 -13.13 -22.39 -1.72
C GLN A 293 -12.71 -23.30 -0.55
N SER A 294 -13.55 -23.41 0.47
CA SER A 294 -13.22 -24.20 1.66
C SER A 294 -13.18 -25.71 1.35
N LEU A 295 -12.21 -26.43 1.91
CA LEU A 295 -12.11 -27.90 1.72
C LEU A 295 -13.18 -28.70 2.46
N LEU A 296 -13.76 -28.09 3.50
CA LEU A 296 -14.77 -28.70 4.36
C LEU A 296 -16.11 -28.03 4.03
N LYS A 297 -17.18 -28.82 3.86
CA LYS A 297 -18.55 -28.28 3.81
C LYS A 297 -18.80 -27.51 5.12
N GLN A 298 -19.18 -26.24 5.03
CA GLN A 298 -19.57 -25.49 6.22
C GLN A 298 -21.04 -25.75 6.55
N THR A 299 -21.33 -25.96 7.83
CA THR A 299 -22.69 -26.23 8.35
C THR A 299 -23.00 -25.44 9.62
N SER A 300 -22.03 -24.72 10.19
CA SER A 300 -22.23 -23.95 11.42
C SER A 300 -22.98 -22.64 11.16
N ARG A 301 -23.83 -22.22 12.11
CA ARG A 301 -24.64 -21.00 12.01
C ARG A 301 -23.83 -19.77 11.57
N VAL A 302 -22.65 -19.56 12.16
CA VAL A 302 -21.75 -18.41 11.84
C VAL A 302 -21.20 -18.46 10.40
N ALA A 303 -21.16 -19.62 9.76
CA ALA A 303 -20.79 -19.74 8.36
C ALA A 303 -21.97 -19.48 7.40
N LEU A 304 -23.20 -19.83 7.78
CA LEU A 304 -24.40 -19.73 6.94
C LEU A 304 -25.20 -18.42 7.12
N GLU A 305 -25.01 -17.74 8.24
CA GLU A 305 -25.47 -16.37 8.53
C GLU A 305 -25.17 -15.41 7.36
N GLN A 306 -26.09 -14.50 7.02
CA GLN A 306 -25.82 -13.42 6.06
C GLN A 306 -25.38 -12.16 6.83
N VAL A 307 -24.28 -11.53 6.43
CA VAL A 307 -23.74 -10.33 7.09
C VAL A 307 -24.22 -9.09 6.36
N ASN A 308 -25.12 -8.31 6.98
CA ASN A 308 -25.29 -6.92 6.57
C ASN A 308 -24.26 -6.03 7.31
N LEU A 309 -23.61 -5.14 6.57
CA LEU A 309 -22.62 -4.20 7.10
C LEU A 309 -23.34 -2.87 7.38
N LYS A 310 -23.31 -2.40 8.64
CA LYS A 310 -23.92 -1.11 9.00
C LYS A 310 -23.02 0.11 8.77
N PHE A 311 -21.71 -0.10 8.61
CA PHE A 311 -20.71 0.96 8.52
C PHE A 311 -19.39 0.43 7.96
N VAL A 312 -18.64 1.28 7.26
CA VAL A 312 -17.27 1.02 6.83
C VAL A 312 -16.38 2.23 7.15
N ASP A 313 -15.34 2.01 7.94
CA ASP A 313 -14.44 3.05 8.46
C ASP A 313 -13.35 3.44 7.45
N THR A 314 -13.62 4.48 6.65
CA THR A 314 -12.73 5.09 5.66
C THR A 314 -11.81 6.17 6.26
N SER A 315 -11.80 6.36 7.57
CA SER A 315 -10.90 7.35 8.19
C SER A 315 -9.41 7.07 7.95
N SER A 316 -8.57 8.10 8.03
CA SER A 316 -7.11 7.96 7.80
C SER A 316 -6.51 6.84 8.66
N LYS A 317 -5.82 5.90 8.00
CA LYS A 317 -5.02 4.86 8.70
C LYS A 317 -3.54 5.24 8.83
N PHE A 318 -3.20 6.50 8.56
CA PHE A 318 -1.90 7.10 8.79
C PHE A 318 -2.06 8.15 9.91
N GLY A 319 -1.49 7.85 11.09
CA GLY A 319 -1.89 8.51 12.34
C GLY A 319 -3.26 8.02 12.83
N HIS A 320 -3.96 8.85 13.60
CA HIS A 320 -5.31 8.59 14.08
C HIS A 320 -6.33 9.27 13.17
N GLY A 321 -7.19 8.48 12.52
CA GLY A 321 -8.28 8.99 11.69
C GLY A 321 -9.44 9.51 12.54
N ARG A 322 -9.85 10.76 12.31
CA ARG A 322 -11.03 11.39 12.95
C ARG A 322 -12.25 11.49 12.02
N PHE A 323 -12.01 11.75 10.73
CA PHE A 323 -13.04 11.98 9.71
C PHE A 323 -13.08 10.83 8.72
N GLN A 324 -14.24 10.56 8.12
CA GLN A 324 -14.49 9.54 7.11
C GLN A 324 -14.24 10.06 5.69
N THR A 325 -14.61 11.30 5.40
CA THR A 325 -14.42 11.94 4.07
C THR A 325 -13.54 13.19 4.12
N THR A 326 -13.05 13.62 2.96
CA THR A 326 -12.36 14.92 2.78
C THR A 326 -13.27 16.09 3.15
N ASP A 327 -14.55 15.96 2.88
CA ASP A 327 -15.51 17.05 2.87
C ASP A 327 -16.06 17.29 4.27
N GLU A 328 -16.28 16.20 5.03
CA GLU A 328 -16.47 16.23 6.48
C GLU A 328 -15.28 16.92 7.18
N LYS A 329 -14.04 16.57 6.80
CA LYS A 329 -12.84 17.21 7.34
C LYS A 329 -12.77 18.70 6.98
N GLN A 330 -13.12 19.08 5.75
CA GLN A 330 -13.13 20.49 5.33
C GLN A 330 -14.22 21.29 6.05
N ARG A 331 -15.43 20.74 6.19
CA ARG A 331 -16.52 21.34 6.98
C ARG A 331 -16.13 21.51 8.45
N PHE A 332 -15.44 20.54 9.06
CA PHE A 332 -15.03 20.63 10.46
C PHE A 332 -13.92 21.66 10.74
N TYR A 333 -12.94 21.81 9.83
CA TYR A 333 -11.85 22.78 10.00
C TYR A 333 -12.09 24.13 9.33
N CYS A 334 -13.23 24.30 8.65
CA CYS A 334 -13.58 25.47 7.85
C CYS A 334 -12.40 25.95 6.97
N LYS A 335 -12.07 27.24 7.02
CA LYS A 335 -10.94 27.81 6.29
C LYS A 335 -9.63 27.65 7.05
N VAL A 336 -8.85 26.66 6.66
CA VAL A 336 -7.45 26.53 7.06
C VAL A 336 -6.57 27.59 6.38
N LYS A 337 -5.53 28.07 7.08
CA LYS A 337 -4.50 28.93 6.49
C LYS A 337 -3.76 28.16 5.39
N ALA A 338 -4.02 28.51 4.13
CA ALA A 338 -3.33 27.92 2.99
C ALA A 338 -1.82 28.29 3.03
N PRO A 339 -0.93 27.42 2.49
CA PRO A 339 0.38 27.89 2.06
C PRO A 339 0.17 29.01 1.02
N ILE A 340 1.05 30.03 1.00
CA ILE A 340 0.87 31.18 0.10
C ILE A 340 0.83 30.65 -1.34
N ASN A 341 -0.30 30.89 -2.01
CA ASN A 341 -0.56 30.32 -3.32
C ASN A 341 0.31 31.01 -4.37
N PHE A 342 0.70 30.28 -5.43
CA PHE A 342 1.57 30.79 -6.49
C PHE A 342 1.00 32.06 -7.15
N ASN A 343 -0.34 32.19 -7.17
CA ASN A 343 -1.04 33.37 -7.67
C ASN A 343 -0.86 34.60 -6.77
N THR A 344 -0.85 34.46 -5.45
CA THR A 344 -0.66 35.56 -4.50
C THR A 344 0.75 36.16 -4.61
N VAL A 345 1.75 35.31 -4.85
CA VAL A 345 3.14 35.75 -5.11
C VAL A 345 3.23 36.47 -6.47
N LYS A 346 2.52 35.98 -7.49
CA LYS A 346 2.39 36.67 -8.79
C LYS A 346 1.65 38.02 -8.69
N GLN A 347 0.73 38.18 -7.74
CA GLN A 347 0.08 39.47 -7.45
C GLN A 347 1.05 40.44 -6.78
N LEU A 348 1.77 40.00 -5.73
CA LEU A 348 2.83 40.81 -5.10
C LEU A 348 3.87 41.31 -6.12
N GLY A 349 4.33 40.43 -7.01
CA GLY A 349 5.29 40.77 -8.08
C GLY A 349 4.77 41.71 -9.17
N ARG A 350 3.50 42.14 -9.11
CA ARG A 350 2.90 43.14 -10.01
C ARG A 350 2.63 44.49 -9.34
N LEU A 351 2.78 44.59 -8.01
CA LEU A 351 2.59 45.85 -7.30
C LEU A 351 3.78 46.77 -7.57
N GLU A 352 3.51 48.02 -7.95
CA GLU A 352 4.55 49.03 -8.23
C GLU A 352 5.52 49.20 -7.05
N VAL A 353 5.01 49.14 -5.82
CA VAL A 353 5.83 49.15 -4.58
C VAL A 353 6.85 48.01 -4.55
N PHE A 354 6.52 46.81 -5.04
CA PHE A 354 7.46 45.69 -5.14
C PHE A 354 8.40 45.83 -6.34
N LEU A 355 7.91 46.36 -7.48
CA LEU A 355 8.72 46.61 -8.67
C LEU A 355 9.81 47.66 -8.38
N ASN A 356 9.48 48.73 -7.65
CA ASN A 356 10.38 49.84 -7.34
C ASN A 356 11.33 49.56 -6.15
N ALA A 357 10.94 48.70 -5.20
CA ALA A 357 11.78 48.35 -4.04
C ALA A 357 13.07 47.62 -4.44
N GLN A 358 14.23 48.04 -3.93
CA GLN A 358 15.54 47.39 -4.18
C GLN A 358 15.95 46.48 -3.01
N CYS A 359 15.59 46.87 -1.78
CA CYS A 359 15.78 46.09 -0.56
C CYS A 359 14.43 45.67 0.02
N VAL A 360 14.15 44.36 0.05
CA VAL A 360 12.88 43.79 0.54
C VAL A 360 13.15 42.93 1.78
N LYS A 361 12.58 43.32 2.92
CA LYS A 361 12.63 42.53 4.16
C LYS A 361 11.49 41.52 4.20
N VAL A 362 11.78 40.25 4.48
CA VAL A 362 10.80 39.16 4.57
C VAL A 362 11.07 38.30 5.82
N SER A 363 10.05 37.65 6.39
CA SER A 363 10.24 36.80 7.58
C SER A 363 10.62 35.35 7.20
N PRO A 364 11.31 34.60 8.09
CA PRO A 364 11.79 33.22 7.86
C PRO A 364 10.70 32.12 7.85
N ASP A 365 9.44 32.52 7.71
CA ASP A 365 8.29 31.62 7.77
C ASP A 365 8.21 30.72 6.53
N SER A 366 7.98 29.41 6.71
CA SER A 366 7.91 28.48 5.58
C SER A 366 6.87 28.83 4.49
N PRO A 367 5.71 29.47 4.77
CA PRO A 367 4.82 29.98 3.73
C PRO A 367 5.38 31.15 2.90
N GLN A 368 6.33 31.94 3.43
CA GLN A 368 6.90 33.13 2.77
C GLN A 368 8.10 32.82 1.85
N LYS A 369 8.61 31.58 1.83
CA LYS A 369 9.74 31.16 0.97
C LYS A 369 9.57 31.51 -0.51
N GLN A 370 8.33 31.50 -1.00
CA GLN A 370 8.03 31.83 -2.39
C GLN A 370 8.18 33.33 -2.69
N VAL A 371 8.05 34.20 -1.67
CA VAL A 371 8.40 35.63 -1.75
C VAL A 371 9.92 35.81 -1.75
N TRP A 372 10.66 35.06 -0.94
CA TRP A 372 12.13 35.06 -0.96
C TRP A 372 12.65 34.75 -2.36
N PHE A 373 12.08 33.71 -2.99
CA PHE A 373 12.39 33.33 -4.37
C PHE A 373 12.07 34.45 -5.37
N LEU A 374 10.93 35.13 -5.22
CA LEU A 374 10.54 36.25 -6.07
C LEU A 374 11.52 37.44 -5.94
N THR A 375 11.89 37.83 -4.71
CA THR A 375 12.85 38.90 -4.44
C THR A 375 14.20 38.61 -5.09
N LEU A 376 14.77 37.42 -4.83
CA LEU A 376 16.08 37.03 -5.36
C LEU A 376 16.07 36.83 -6.89
N SER A 377 14.98 36.30 -7.46
CA SER A 377 14.84 36.17 -8.92
C SER A 377 14.59 37.51 -9.63
N GLY A 378 14.14 38.53 -8.90
CA GLY A 378 14.02 39.91 -9.39
C GLY A 378 15.30 40.74 -9.22
N HIS A 379 16.43 40.11 -8.86
CA HIS A 379 17.71 40.77 -8.55
C HIS A 379 17.61 41.84 -7.45
N LYS A 380 16.68 41.67 -6.50
CA LYS A 380 16.50 42.55 -5.33
C LYS A 380 17.22 41.96 -4.12
N LYS A 381 17.70 42.82 -3.23
CA LYS A 381 18.33 42.41 -1.96
C LYS A 381 17.27 41.90 -1.00
N LEU A 382 17.45 40.68 -0.50
CA LEU A 382 16.56 40.03 0.45
C LEU A 382 17.12 40.18 1.87
N LEU A 383 16.42 40.88 2.74
CA LEU A 383 16.75 41.01 4.16
C LEU A 383 15.89 40.03 5.00
N THR A 384 16.50 39.16 5.79
CA THR A 384 15.80 38.23 6.70
C THR A 384 16.40 38.23 8.11
N PRO A 385 15.58 38.23 9.18
CA PRO A 385 16.05 37.99 10.53
C PRO A 385 16.78 36.64 10.65
N GLN A 386 17.85 36.57 11.45
CA GLN A 386 18.46 35.30 11.83
C GLN A 386 17.74 34.65 13.02
N PRO A 387 17.46 33.33 12.99
CA PRO A 387 16.82 32.64 14.10
C PRO A 387 17.78 32.41 15.29
N ARG A 388 17.34 32.80 16.49
CA ARG A 388 18.02 32.65 17.81
C ARG A 388 19.11 33.66 18.19
N LEU A 389 19.40 34.68 17.37
CA LEU A 389 20.28 35.82 17.74
C LEU A 389 21.70 35.43 18.25
N THR A 390 22.17 34.22 17.94
CA THR A 390 23.52 33.73 18.30
C THR A 390 24.63 34.31 17.40
N THR A 391 24.22 34.99 16.34
CA THR A 391 24.98 35.72 15.34
C THR A 391 24.12 36.91 14.92
N GLU A 392 24.69 37.82 14.13
CA GLU A 392 24.16 39.16 13.86
C GLU A 392 22.69 39.18 13.36
N PHE A 393 21.98 40.28 13.64
CA PHE A 393 20.51 40.34 13.69
C PHE A 393 19.81 39.93 12.38
N PHE A 394 20.40 40.24 11.24
CA PHE A 394 19.86 39.93 9.92
C PHE A 394 20.89 39.26 9.02
N SER A 395 20.42 38.52 8.01
CA SER A 395 21.18 38.20 6.81
C SER A 395 20.66 39.01 5.63
N VAL A 396 21.57 39.57 4.82
CA VAL A 396 21.27 40.04 3.45
C VAL A 396 21.74 39.00 2.44
N LEU A 397 20.86 38.68 1.49
CA LEU A 397 21.18 37.87 0.33
C LEU A 397 20.96 38.69 -0.94
N ASP A 398 21.91 38.59 -1.86
CA ASP A 398 21.76 39.01 -3.25
C ASP A 398 21.72 37.77 -4.17
N SER A 399 21.07 37.90 -5.31
CA SER A 399 21.18 36.99 -6.45
C SER A 399 22.62 36.59 -6.78
N GLN A 400 23.57 37.55 -6.69
CA GLN A 400 24.99 37.34 -7.02
C GLN A 400 25.75 36.51 -5.97
N MET A 401 25.24 36.41 -4.73
CA MET A 401 25.86 35.65 -3.64
C MET A 401 25.52 34.14 -3.67
N ILE A 402 24.62 33.73 -4.58
CA ILE A 402 24.03 32.40 -4.60
C ILE A 402 24.58 31.61 -5.80
N PRO A 403 25.32 30.50 -5.59
CA PRO A 403 25.82 29.68 -6.69
C PRO A 403 24.71 29.15 -7.61
N THR A 404 25.02 29.05 -8.89
CA THR A 404 24.06 28.69 -9.95
C THR A 404 23.36 27.35 -9.65
N GLY A 405 22.04 27.40 -9.47
CA GLY A 405 21.21 26.24 -9.12
C GLY A 405 20.87 26.09 -7.63
N CYS A 406 21.50 26.85 -6.71
CA CYS A 406 21.22 26.80 -5.28
C CYS A 406 20.00 27.63 -4.82
N SER A 407 19.25 28.26 -5.73
CA SER A 407 18.14 29.15 -5.39
C SER A 407 16.99 28.53 -4.56
N PRO A 408 16.65 27.22 -4.64
CA PRO A 408 15.67 26.62 -3.73
C PRO A 408 16.20 26.42 -2.30
N GLU A 409 17.54 26.35 -2.13
CA GLU A 409 18.19 26.18 -0.83
C GLU A 409 18.35 27.54 -0.13
N SER A 410 18.79 28.59 -0.84
CA SER A 410 18.90 29.96 -0.32
C SER A 410 17.56 30.53 0.13
N CYS A 411 16.44 30.10 -0.47
CA CYS A 411 15.07 30.39 -0.05
C CYS A 411 14.65 29.65 1.25
N THR A 412 15.57 29.43 2.18
CA THR A 412 15.32 28.81 3.49
C THR A 412 16.16 29.48 4.58
N PRO A 413 15.76 29.42 5.86
CA PRO A 413 16.57 30.03 6.95
C PRO A 413 17.98 29.44 7.08
N VAL A 414 18.18 28.17 6.69
CA VAL A 414 19.50 27.53 6.68
C VAL A 414 20.33 28.04 5.50
N GLY A 415 19.72 28.19 4.32
CA GLY A 415 20.38 28.81 3.16
C GLY A 415 20.73 30.28 3.39
N ALA A 416 19.88 31.04 4.08
CA ALA A 416 20.17 32.44 4.40
C ALA A 416 21.34 32.62 5.39
N ALA A 417 21.54 31.68 6.30
CA ALA A 417 22.72 31.65 7.17
C ALA A 417 24.00 31.11 6.46
N LYS A 418 23.85 30.47 5.29
CA LYS A 418 24.94 29.84 4.51
C LYS A 418 25.44 30.70 3.34
N TYR A 419 24.54 31.45 2.70
CA TYR A 419 24.81 32.26 1.51
C TYR A 419 24.61 33.77 1.71
N GLY A 420 24.02 34.18 2.85
CA GLY A 420 23.82 35.58 3.17
C GLY A 420 24.95 36.16 4.02
N ARG A 421 25.28 37.43 3.77
CA ARG A 421 26.13 38.23 4.67
C ARG A 421 25.34 38.49 5.96
N PRO A 422 25.88 38.17 7.16
CA PRO A 422 25.32 38.62 8.43
C PRO A 422 25.51 40.14 8.58
N ILE A 423 24.62 40.79 9.34
CA ILE A 423 24.60 42.25 9.50
C ILE A 423 24.32 42.64 10.96
N GLY A 424 25.27 43.37 11.54
CA GLY A 424 25.27 43.94 12.89
C GLY A 424 24.39 45.18 13.06
N LEU A 425 24.45 45.80 14.25
CA LEU A 425 23.61 46.96 14.61
C LEU A 425 24.08 48.28 13.97
N ASP A 426 25.37 48.41 13.72
CA ASP A 426 26.01 49.67 13.27
C ASP A 426 25.90 49.89 11.75
N GLU A 427 25.50 48.87 10.99
CA GLU A 427 25.38 48.91 9.53
C GLU A 427 24.04 49.54 9.10
N LYS A 428 24.09 50.79 8.63
CA LYS A 428 22.90 51.55 8.20
C LYS A 428 22.36 51.03 6.86
N ILE A 429 21.17 50.41 6.89
CA ILE A 429 20.50 49.84 5.72
C ILE A 429 19.14 50.48 5.48
N LYS A 430 18.92 50.95 4.24
CA LYS A 430 17.58 51.30 3.75
C LYS A 430 16.82 50.01 3.39
N VAL A 431 15.59 49.90 3.86
CA VAL A 431 14.63 48.87 3.45
C VAL A 431 13.48 49.58 2.73
N ASP A 432 13.23 49.22 1.48
CA ASP A 432 12.20 49.87 0.65
C ASP A 432 10.83 49.22 0.81
N LEU A 433 10.78 47.92 1.15
CA LEU A 433 9.54 47.17 1.36
C LEU A 433 9.68 46.12 2.46
N ILE A 434 8.68 46.02 3.34
CA ILE A 434 8.61 45.04 4.41
C ILE A 434 7.43 44.09 4.15
N VAL A 435 7.71 42.84 3.78
CA VAL A 435 6.70 41.80 3.65
C VAL A 435 6.56 41.04 4.99
N ILE A 436 5.33 40.96 5.49
CA ILE A 436 4.98 40.26 6.74
C ILE A 436 3.75 39.40 6.48
N GLY A 437 3.85 38.09 6.76
CA GLY A 437 2.68 37.21 6.74
C GLY A 437 1.77 37.45 7.95
N SER A 438 0.55 37.95 7.71
CA SER A 438 -0.50 37.99 8.76
C SER A 438 -1.31 36.69 8.85
N VAL A 439 -2.27 36.66 9.77
CA VAL A 439 -3.41 35.71 9.80
C VAL A 439 -4.68 36.40 9.31
N ALA A 440 -4.93 37.64 9.77
CA ALA A 440 -5.98 38.53 9.32
C ALA A 440 -5.44 39.95 9.06
N VAL A 441 -6.09 40.69 8.17
CA VAL A 441 -5.88 42.13 7.92
C VAL A 441 -7.24 42.80 7.83
N ASP A 442 -7.30 44.09 8.14
CA ASP A 442 -8.49 44.90 7.86
C ASP A 442 -8.64 45.01 6.34
N PRO A 443 -9.80 44.63 5.76
CA PRO A 443 -10.04 44.77 4.33
C PRO A 443 -10.06 46.24 3.86
N THR A 444 -10.23 47.20 4.77
CA THR A 444 -10.40 48.64 4.45
C THR A 444 -9.06 49.37 4.43
N SER A 445 -8.27 49.28 5.50
CA SER A 445 -6.96 49.94 5.62
C SER A 445 -5.75 49.05 5.29
N GLY A 446 -5.96 47.74 5.08
CA GLY A 446 -4.89 46.75 4.99
C GLY A 446 -4.16 46.50 6.33
N ALA A 447 -4.56 47.16 7.43
CA ALA A 447 -3.85 47.09 8.71
C ALA A 447 -3.83 45.67 9.30
N ARG A 448 -2.76 45.36 10.03
CA ARG A 448 -2.54 44.02 10.58
C ARG A 448 -3.34 43.79 11.86
N LEU A 449 -4.49 43.12 11.76
CA LEU A 449 -5.38 42.76 12.88
C LEU A 449 -4.81 41.75 13.90
N GLY A 450 -3.51 41.42 13.87
CA GLY A 450 -2.90 40.62 14.93
C GLY A 450 -1.53 40.02 14.64
N LYS A 451 -0.70 39.95 15.69
CA LYS A 451 0.50 39.12 15.78
C LYS A 451 0.12 37.83 16.53
N GLY A 452 -0.42 36.86 15.79
CA GLY A 452 -1.19 35.75 16.36
C GLY A 452 -0.39 34.71 17.13
N ASP A 453 -0.22 34.93 18.44
CA ASP A 453 0.08 33.88 19.41
C ASP A 453 -1.19 33.07 19.73
N VAL A 454 -1.49 32.13 18.83
CA VAL A 454 -2.38 30.97 18.97
C VAL A 454 -3.73 31.18 19.69
N SER A 455 -4.74 31.70 18.99
CA SER A 455 -6.13 31.21 19.18
C SER A 455 -7.05 31.42 17.96
N ARG A 456 -7.84 30.37 17.71
CA ARG A 456 -9.10 30.19 16.96
C ARG A 456 -9.69 31.31 16.06
N VAL A 457 -10.01 30.88 14.82
CA VAL A 457 -11.30 31.08 14.09
C VAL A 457 -11.45 32.29 13.11
N ASP A 458 -12.16 32.02 12.00
CA ASP A 458 -12.79 32.87 10.95
C ASP A 458 -12.00 33.85 10.03
N ILE A 459 -12.47 34.25 8.82
CA ILE A 459 -13.02 33.54 7.62
C ILE A 459 -13.27 34.57 6.45
N PHE A 460 -13.04 34.23 5.15
CA PHE A 460 -13.26 35.09 3.93
C PHE A 460 -12.48 36.44 3.92
N VAL A 461 -12.49 37.29 2.86
CA VAL A 461 -12.07 37.08 1.44
C VAL A 461 -11.21 38.27 0.97
N LEU A 462 -10.43 38.14 -0.11
CA LEU A 462 -9.62 39.25 -0.65
C LEU A 462 -10.40 40.10 -1.67
N HIS A 463 -10.68 41.35 -1.30
CA HIS A 463 -10.81 42.51 -2.18
C HIS A 463 -10.00 43.66 -1.57
N LEU A 464 -9.38 44.47 -2.42
CA LEU A 464 -8.70 45.73 -2.10
C LEU A 464 -8.74 46.57 -3.38
N ASP A 465 -9.46 47.69 -3.35
CA ASP A 465 -9.38 48.72 -4.37
C ASP A 465 -8.26 49.72 -4.03
N SER A 466 -7.71 50.35 -5.06
CA SER A 466 -6.57 51.25 -4.94
C SER A 466 -6.97 52.63 -4.41
N TYR A 467 -6.31 53.11 -3.35
CA TYR A 467 -6.23 54.54 -3.05
C TYR A 467 -4.78 55.00 -2.83
N LYS A 468 -4.59 56.31 -2.96
CA LYS A 468 -3.34 57.01 -3.28
C LYS A 468 -2.37 57.12 -2.10
#